data_AF-B3PTI9-F1
#
_entry.id   AF-B3PTI9-F1
#
_cell.length_a   1.000
_cell.length_b   1.000
_cell.length_c   1.000
_cell.angle_alpha   90.00
_cell.angle_beta   90.00
_cell.angle_gamma   90.00
#
_symmetry.space_group_name_H-M   'P 1'
#
loop_
_entity.id
_entity.type
_entity.pdbx_description
1 polymer ?
#
loop_
_entity_poly.entity_id
_entity_poly.type
_entity_poly.pdbx_seq_one_letter_code
_entity_poly.pdbx_strand_id
1 'polypeptide(L)' 'MSTEWKTLRAELPEDVRARLDMKRQERRLGKALAEVRKAMDATQHEVAARAAMTQNTVSKIESADDVLLS' A
#
# COMPACT_ATOMS: atom_id res chain seq x y z
N MET A 1 25.22 14.31 11.35
CA MET A 1 25.07 13.91 9.94
C MET A 1 23.80 13.10 9.84
N SER A 2 22.83 13.52 9.02
CA SER A 2 21.65 12.70 8.75
C SER A 2 22.10 11.51 7.93
N THR A 3 22.12 10.32 8.53
CA THR A 3 22.30 9.09 7.76
C THR A 3 21.12 9.00 6.81
N GLU A 4 21.37 9.16 5.51
CA GLU A 4 20.30 9.05 4.52
C GLU A 4 19.64 7.67 4.65
N TRP A 5 18.31 7.64 4.57
CA TRP A 5 17.53 6.40 4.68
C TRP A 5 18.02 5.29 3.75
N LYS A 6 18.56 5.65 2.58
CA LYS A 6 19.16 4.69 1.63
C LYS A 6 20.37 3.98 2.21
N THR A 7 21.22 4.69 2.95
CA THR A 7 22.41 4.16 3.63
C THR A 7 22.01 3.18 4.72
N LEU A 8 21.08 3.58 5.61
CA LEU A 8 20.58 2.72 6.69
C LEU A 8 19.89 1.45 6.15
N ARG A 9 19.15 1.57 5.05
CA ARG A 9 18.50 0.43 4.41
C ARG A 9 19.52 -0.53 3.78
N ALA A 10 20.62 -0.04 3.23
CA ALA A 10 21.65 -0.89 2.62
C ALA A 10 22.33 -1.80 3.67
N GLU A 11 22.39 -1.35 4.91
CA GLU A 11 22.97 -2.08 6.05
C GLU A 11 22.06 -3.19 6.59
N LEU A 12 20.77 -3.22 6.21
CA LEU A 12 19.83 -4.23 6.69
C LEU A 12 20.08 -5.61 6.04
N PRO A 13 19.81 -6.70 6.79
CA PRO A 13 19.77 -8.06 6.24
C PRO A 13 18.85 -8.18 5.02
N GLU A 14 19.18 -9.08 4.09
CA GLU A 14 18.48 -9.22 2.81
C GLU A 14 16.99 -9.54 2.97
N ASP A 15 16.65 -10.46 3.88
CA ASP A 15 15.29 -10.83 4.22
C ASP A 15 14.48 -9.63 4.74
N VAL A 16 15.12 -8.78 5.56
CA VAL A 16 14.50 -7.55 6.08
C VAL A 16 14.28 -6.55 4.95
N ARG A 17 15.26 -6.35 4.05
CA ARG A 17 15.11 -5.46 2.88
C ARG A 17 14.00 -5.94 1.95
N ALA A 18 13.96 -7.23 1.65
CA ALA A 18 12.93 -7.85 0.80
C ALA A 18 11.53 -7.65 1.40
N ARG A 19 11.38 -7.85 2.71
CA ARG A 19 10.12 -7.61 3.42
C ARG A 19 9.69 -6.13 3.37
N LEU A 20 10.64 -5.20 3.52
CA LEU A 20 10.36 -3.76 3.41
C LEU A 20 9.94 -3.37 1.99
N ASP A 21 10.55 -3.97 0.97
CA ASP A 21 10.19 -3.76 -0.43
C ASP A 21 8.83 -4.31 -0.78
N MET A 22 8.52 -5.53 -0.35
CA MET A 22 7.19 -6.11 -0.51
C MET A 22 6.12 -5.19 0.08
N LYS A 23 6.31 -4.75 1.34
CA LYS A 23 5.41 -3.77 1.97
C LYS A 23 5.32 -2.46 1.18
N ARG A 24 6.42 -1.99 0.59
CA ARG A 24 6.42 -0.78 -0.25
C ARG A 24 5.60 -0.98 -1.52
N GLN A 25 5.72 -2.12 -2.18
CA GLN A 25 4.94 -2.44 -3.38
C GLN A 25 3.45 -2.57 -3.06
N GLU A 26 3.09 -3.25 -1.96
CA GLU A 26 1.71 -3.34 -1.48
C GLU A 26 1.09 -1.96 -1.27
N ARG A 27 1.83 -1.04 -0.64
CA ARG A 27 1.39 0.36 -0.45
C ARG A 27 1.18 1.11 -1.76
N ARG A 28 2.08 0.94 -2.73
CA ARG A 28 1.94 1.56 -4.06
C ARG A 28 0.71 1.02 -4.79
N LEU A 29 0.45 -0.28 -4.67
CA LEU A 29 -0.75 -0.90 -5.23
C LEU A 29 -2.03 -0.35 -4.60
N GLY A 30 -2.07 -0.22 -3.27
CA GLY A 30 -3.21 0.36 -2.55
C GLY A 30 -3.54 1.79 -2.98
N LYS A 31 -2.51 2.64 -3.11
CA LYS A 31 -2.67 4.02 -3.63
C LYS A 31 -3.17 4.04 -5.07
N ALA A 32 -2.60 3.20 -5.93
CA ALA A 32 -3.03 3.11 -7.33
C ALA A 32 -4.50 2.66 -7.43
N LEU A 33 -4.95 1.71 -6.61
CA LEU A 33 -6.35 1.29 -6.57
C LEU A 33 -7.27 2.44 -6.14
N ALA A 34 -6.89 3.19 -5.11
CA ALA A 34 -7.65 4.34 -4.64
C ALA A 34 -7.74 5.45 -5.69
N GLU A 35 -6.65 5.71 -6.43
CA GLU A 35 -6.61 6.67 -7.53
C GLU A 35 -7.51 6.24 -8.69
N VAL A 36 -7.44 4.97 -9.11
CA VAL A 36 -8.30 4.42 -10.16
C VAL A 36 -9.77 4.51 -9.74
N ARG A 37 -10.11 4.13 -8.51
CA ARG A 37 -11.48 4.24 -7.99
C ARG A 37 -11.99 5.68 -8.05
N LYS A 38 -11.18 6.65 -7.60
CA LYS A 38 -11.53 8.08 -7.65
C LYS A 38 -11.69 8.58 -9.09
N ALA A 39 -10.80 8.17 -9.99
CA ALA A 39 -10.88 8.55 -11.41
C ALA A 39 -12.13 8.00 -12.10
N MET A 40 -12.64 6.86 -11.63
CA MET A 40 -13.89 6.26 -12.10
C MET A 40 -15.15 6.82 -11.42
N ASP A 41 -15.01 7.76 -10.50
CA ASP A 41 -16.09 8.26 -9.64
C ASP A 41 -16.86 7.13 -8.93
N ALA A 42 -16.13 6.12 -8.46
CA ALA A 42 -16.70 4.93 -7.82
C ALA A 42 -16.52 4.94 -6.30
N THR A 43 -17.50 4.39 -5.61
CA THR A 43 -17.41 4.02 -4.20
C THR A 43 -16.61 2.74 -4.01
N GLN A 44 -16.07 2.52 -2.81
CA GLN A 44 -15.39 1.26 -2.50
C GLN A 44 -16.35 0.07 -2.56
N HIS A 45 -17.66 0.29 -2.34
CA HIS A 45 -18.68 -0.75 -2.48
C HIS A 45 -18.85 -1.20 -3.93
N GLU A 46 -18.88 -0.26 -4.87
CA GLU A 46 -18.97 -0.57 -6.30
C GLU A 46 -17.72 -1.28 -6.82
N VAL A 47 -16.53 -0.86 -6.36
CA VAL A 47 -15.27 -1.56 -6.67
C VAL A 47 -15.30 -2.98 -6.11
N ALA A 48 -15.74 -3.14 -4.87
CA ALA A 48 -15.84 -4.45 -4.21
C ALA A 48 -16.79 -5.39 -4.97
N ALA A 49 -17.97 -4.90 -5.36
CA ALA A 49 -18.94 -5.66 -6.15
C ALA A 49 -18.37 -6.11 -7.49
N ARG A 50 -17.66 -5.22 -8.22
CA ARG A 50 -17.04 -5.55 -9.51
C ARG A 50 -15.86 -6.51 -9.39
N ALA A 51 -15.12 -6.45 -8.29
CA ALA A 51 -13.95 -7.29 -8.05
C ALA A 51 -14.26 -8.56 -7.23
N ALA A 52 -15.55 -8.90 -7.04
CA ALA A 52 -16.01 -10.05 -6.28
C ALA A 52 -15.37 -10.18 -4.88
N MET A 53 -15.24 -9.05 -4.18
CA MET A 53 -14.67 -8.98 -2.82
C MET A 53 -15.54 -8.13 -1.91
N THR A 54 -15.17 -8.03 -0.63
CA THR A 54 -15.89 -7.18 0.33
C THR A 54 -15.37 -5.74 0.28
N GLN A 55 -16.24 -4.77 0.60
CA GLN A 55 -15.81 -3.37 0.72
C GLN A 55 -14.74 -3.19 1.80
N ASN A 56 -14.80 -3.97 2.89
CA ASN A 56 -13.76 -3.99 3.92
C ASN A 56 -12.40 -4.43 3.35
N THR A 57 -12.38 -5.42 2.45
CA THR A 57 -11.16 -5.84 1.74
C THR A 57 -10.59 -4.71 0.90
N VAL A 58 -11.44 -4.00 0.14
CA VAL A 58 -11.03 -2.82 -0.65
C VAL A 58 -10.47 -1.73 0.25
N SER A 59 -11.16 -1.41 1.34
CA SER A 59 -10.74 -0.41 2.32
C SER A 59 -9.34 -0.71 2.86
N LYS A 60 -9.09 -1.96 3.30
CA LYS A 60 -7.77 -2.39 3.80
C LYS A 60 -6.66 -2.30 2.76
N ILE A 61 -6.97 -2.61 1.50
CA ILE A 61 -6.00 -2.48 0.39
C ILE A 61 -5.68 -1.01 0.16
N GLU A 62 -6.69 -0.14 0.08
CA GLU A 62 -6.50 1.30 -0.13
C GLU A 62 -5.79 1.99 1.06
N SER A 63 -6.02 1.52 2.29
CA SER A 63 -5.49 2.12 3.53
C SER A 63 -4.24 1.43 4.08
N ALA A 64 -3.62 0.52 3.34
CA ALA A 64 -2.47 -0.26 3.81
C ALA A 64 -1.25 0.61 4.22
N ASP A 65 -1.22 1.89 3.85
CA ASP A 65 -0.18 2.85 4.22
C ASP A 65 -0.45 3.59 5.54
N ASP A 66 -1.73 3.82 5.91
CA ASP A 66 -2.10 4.62 7.09
C ASP A 66 -1.79 3.91 8.42
N VAL A 67 -1.80 2.56 8.42
CA VAL A 67 -1.61 1.73 9.64
C VAL A 67 -0.18 1.81 10.21
N LEU A 68 0.80 2.35 9.48
CA LEU A 68 2.19 2.43 9.93
C LEU A 68 2.65 3.84 10.33
N LEU A 69 1.79 4.86 10.12
CA LEU A 69 2.07 6.26 10.47
C LEU A 69 1.36 6.71 11.75
N SER A 70 0.58 5.83 12.39
CA SER A 70 -0.14 6.04 13.66
C SER A 70 0.62 5.54 14.87
#